data_AF-A0A0M8VNS6-F1
#
_entry.id   AF-A0A0M8VNS6-F1
#
_cell.length_a   1.000
_cell.length_b   1.000
_cell.length_c   1.000
_cell.angle_alpha   90.00
_cell.angle_beta   90.00
_cell.angle_gamma   90.00
#
_symmetry.space_group_name_H-M   'P 1'
#
loop_
_entity.id
_entity.type
_entity.pdbx_description
1 polymer ?
#
loop_
_entity_poly.entity_id
_entity_poly.type
_entity_poly.pdbx_seq_one_letter_code
_entity_poly.pdbx_strand_id
1 'polypeptide(L)'
;MSWPSVVLLASAHECAAIEAEVRSLGVGKDPLSDGDFLHWNGNSYALDFSGDVLSDFEPEDIEDMRQRIGEEPRAIYVSCQSMDAARTLLTFTLRNFSGLIDTNHGDVIEFAEFVDLVEKHPQWDWRRTEVAELLGGPGDA
;
A
#
# COMPACT_ATOMS: atom_id res chain seq x y z
N MET A 1 5.10 6.69 -17.93
CA MET A 1 4.12 6.03 -17.04
C MET A 1 4.74 5.99 -15.66
N SER A 2 4.02 6.47 -14.65
CA SER A 2 4.42 6.35 -13.25
C SER A 2 4.38 4.89 -12.81
N TRP A 3 5.24 4.55 -11.84
CA TRP A 3 5.21 3.27 -11.16
C TRP A 3 3.88 3.10 -10.41
N PRO A 4 3.27 1.90 -10.41
CA PRO A 4 2.12 1.65 -9.54
C PRO A 4 2.46 1.94 -8.08
N SER A 5 1.55 2.60 -7.39
CA SER A 5 1.75 3.00 -6.00
C SER A 5 0.55 2.67 -5.14
N VAL A 6 0.78 2.64 -3.83
CA VAL A 6 -0.22 2.49 -2.79
C VAL A 6 0.18 3.33 -1.58
N VAL A 7 -0.78 3.63 -0.73
CA VAL A 7 -0.53 4.21 0.60
C VAL A 7 -0.96 3.19 1.65
N LEU A 8 -0.04 2.79 2.51
CA LEU A 8 -0.34 1.92 3.64
C LEU A 8 -0.66 2.80 4.84
N LEU A 9 -1.83 2.62 5.43
CA LEU A 9 -2.29 3.37 6.60
C LEU A 9 -2.52 2.41 7.76
N ALA A 10 -1.93 2.70 8.92
CA ALA A 10 -2.14 1.89 10.10
C ALA A 10 -1.92 2.72 11.37
N SER A 11 -2.05 2.07 12.53
CA SER A 11 -1.61 2.68 13.77
C SER A 11 -0.12 3.05 13.72
N ALA A 12 0.29 3.98 14.57
CA ALA A 12 1.71 4.32 14.69
C ALA A 12 2.59 3.11 15.04
N HIS A 13 2.06 2.16 15.83
CA HIS A 13 2.77 0.93 16.17
C HIS A 13 2.94 0.00 14.96
N GLU A 14 1.86 -0.25 14.22
CA GLU A 14 1.87 -1.11 13.03
C GLU A 14 2.74 -0.52 11.92
N CYS A 15 2.64 0.80 11.64
CA CYS A 15 3.51 1.46 10.66
C CYS A 15 4.99 1.36 11.05
N ALA A 16 5.33 1.53 12.33
CA ALA A 16 6.72 1.36 12.77
C ALA A 16 7.21 -0.08 12.61
N ALA A 17 6.34 -1.08 12.83
CA ALA A 17 6.67 -2.48 12.62
C ALA A 17 6.83 -2.83 11.13
N ILE A 18 5.94 -2.32 10.27
CA ILE A 18 6.05 -2.43 8.81
C ILE A 18 7.34 -1.79 8.31
N GLU A 19 7.66 -0.58 8.77
CA GLU A 19 8.91 0.09 8.41
C GLU A 19 10.12 -0.76 8.81
N ALA A 20 10.14 -1.30 10.03
CA ALA A 20 11.23 -2.15 10.49
C ALA A 20 11.37 -3.42 9.64
N GLU A 21 10.26 -4.09 9.30
CA GLU A 21 10.23 -5.27 8.44
C GLU A 21 10.79 -4.94 7.05
N VAL A 22 10.30 -3.87 6.41
CA VAL A 22 10.75 -3.46 5.07
C VAL A 22 12.22 -3.02 5.10
N ARG A 23 12.66 -2.28 6.13
CA ARG A 23 14.07 -1.91 6.30
C ARG A 23 14.98 -3.11 6.46
N SER A 24 14.51 -4.19 7.10
CA SER A 24 15.28 -5.44 7.22
C SER A 24 15.61 -6.10 5.88
N LEU A 25 14.86 -5.77 4.82
CA LEU A 25 15.09 -6.24 3.44
C LEU A 25 16.24 -5.48 2.74
N GLY A 26 16.82 -4.45 3.38
CA GLY A 26 17.96 -3.70 2.86
C GLY A 26 17.60 -2.35 2.24
N VAL A 27 16.62 -1.65 2.80
CA VAL A 27 16.31 -0.26 2.40
C VAL A 27 17.55 0.62 2.57
N GLY A 28 17.88 1.37 1.53
CA GLY A 28 18.93 2.37 1.53
C GLY A 28 18.40 3.75 1.19
N LYS A 29 19.29 4.74 1.23
CA LYS A 29 19.06 6.04 0.61
C LYS A 29 19.52 5.98 -0.84
N ASP A 30 18.69 6.46 -1.76
CA ASP A 30 19.13 6.70 -3.13
C ASP A 30 19.99 7.99 -3.15
N PRO A 31 21.25 7.95 -3.61
CA PRO A 31 22.05 9.17 -3.71
C PRO A 31 21.51 10.19 -4.73
N LEU A 32 20.53 9.81 -5.56
CA LEU A 32 19.95 10.63 -6.63
C LEU A 32 18.49 11.03 -6.40
N SER A 33 17.84 10.55 -5.33
CA SER A 33 16.50 10.97 -4.95
C SER A 33 16.39 11.16 -3.45
N ASP A 34 15.50 12.06 -3.00
CA ASP A 34 15.33 12.38 -1.59
C ASP A 34 14.61 11.27 -0.79
N GLY A 35 14.31 10.14 -1.42
CA GLY A 35 13.51 9.04 -0.87
C GLY A 35 14.31 7.84 -0.36
N ASP A 36 13.61 6.96 0.37
CA ASP A 36 14.12 5.64 0.70
C ASP A 36 13.89 4.71 -0.50
N PHE A 37 14.87 3.83 -0.76
CA PHE A 37 14.84 2.94 -1.91
C PHE A 37 15.15 1.51 -1.51
N LEU A 38 14.41 0.56 -2.08
CA LEU A 38 14.61 -0.87 -1.88
C LEU A 38 14.87 -1.55 -3.22
N HIS A 39 15.94 -2.33 -3.28
CA HIS A 39 16.16 -3.32 -4.32
C HIS A 39 15.97 -4.71 -3.71
N TRP A 40 14.86 -5.36 -4.04
CA TRP A 40 14.51 -6.65 -3.46
C TRP A 40 13.84 -7.57 -4.47
N ASN A 41 14.20 -8.85 -4.44
CA ASN A 41 13.70 -9.89 -5.34
C ASN A 41 13.78 -9.50 -6.84
N GLY A 42 14.86 -8.82 -7.25
CA GLY A 42 15.07 -8.37 -8.63
C GLY A 42 14.23 -7.16 -9.06
N ASN A 43 13.48 -6.54 -8.15
CA ASN A 43 12.66 -5.37 -8.39
C ASN A 43 13.13 -4.16 -7.59
N SER A 44 12.65 -2.99 -8.01
CA SER A 44 12.92 -1.71 -7.37
C SER A 44 11.66 -1.08 -6.79
N TYR A 45 11.81 -0.41 -5.65
CA TYR A 45 10.73 0.24 -4.92
C TYR A 45 11.20 1.58 -4.37
N ALA A 46 10.39 2.62 -4.54
CA ALA A 46 10.55 3.89 -3.84
C ALA A 46 9.59 3.92 -2.65
N LEU A 47 10.11 4.35 -1.50
CA LEU A 47 9.43 4.29 -0.20
C LEU A 47 9.52 5.66 0.46
N ASP A 48 8.44 6.05 1.13
CA ASP A 48 8.45 7.18 2.03
C ASP A 48 7.74 6.82 3.35
N PHE A 49 8.49 6.92 4.44
CA PHE A 49 8.05 6.64 5.81
C PHE A 49 7.80 7.91 6.63
N SER A 50 7.94 9.09 6.04
CA SER A 50 7.73 10.38 6.72
C SER A 50 6.29 10.53 7.24
N GLY A 51 5.33 9.96 6.50
CA GLY A 51 3.91 10.19 6.67
C GLY A 51 3.40 11.44 5.96
N ASP A 52 4.26 12.18 5.25
CA ASP A 52 3.90 13.44 4.60
C ASP A 52 2.82 13.27 3.53
N VAL A 53 2.71 12.07 2.95
CA VAL A 53 1.64 11.68 2.01
C VAL A 53 0.23 11.88 2.59
N LEU A 54 0.05 11.89 3.91
CA LEU A 54 -1.24 12.21 4.53
C LEU A 54 -1.72 13.63 4.21
N SER A 55 -0.80 14.55 3.87
CA SER A 55 -1.15 15.92 3.48
C SER A 55 -1.90 16.00 2.15
N ASP A 56 -1.87 14.93 1.36
CA ASP A 56 -2.56 14.82 0.08
C ASP A 56 -4.01 14.33 0.24
N PHE A 57 -4.41 13.90 1.44
CA PHE A 57 -5.76 13.41 1.73
C PHE A 57 -6.65 14.54 2.25
N GLU A 58 -7.95 14.46 1.91
CA GLU A 58 -8.93 15.38 2.48
C GLU A 58 -9.18 15.03 3.95
N PRO A 59 -9.51 16.01 4.82
CA PRO A 59 -9.72 15.77 6.24
C PRO A 59 -10.81 14.73 6.56
N GLU A 60 -11.86 14.65 5.75
CA GLU A 60 -12.91 13.64 5.86
C GLU A 60 -12.39 12.22 5.65
N ASP A 61 -11.50 12.00 4.68
CA ASP A 61 -10.91 10.69 4.39
C ASP A 61 -10.04 10.25 5.56
N ILE A 62 -9.26 11.19 6.14
CA ILE A 62 -8.43 10.93 7.32
C ILE A 62 -9.31 10.55 8.52
N GLU A 63 -10.43 11.24 8.73
CA GLU A 63 -11.35 10.91 9.82
C GLU A 63 -11.99 9.53 9.65
N ASP A 64 -12.39 9.17 8.43
CA ASP A 64 -12.94 7.84 8.12
C ASP A 64 -11.89 6.75 8.36
N MET A 65 -10.64 6.97 7.92
CA MET A 65 -9.52 6.06 8.18
C MET A 65 -9.23 5.94 9.68
N ARG A 66 -9.26 7.05 10.41
CA ARG A 66 -9.08 7.08 11.87
C ARG A 66 -10.14 6.26 12.58
N GLN A 67 -11.40 6.34 12.16
CA GLN A 67 -12.49 5.55 12.74
C GLN A 67 -12.30 4.04 12.50
N ARG A 68 -11.81 3.66 11.32
CA ARG A 68 -11.54 2.26 10.96
C ARG A 68 -10.33 1.68 11.71
N ILE A 69 -9.26 2.46 11.84
CA ILE A 69 -8.02 2.07 12.54
C ILE A 69 -8.20 2.15 14.07
N GLY A 70 -9.04 3.05 14.55
CA GLY A 70 -9.31 3.31 15.97
C GLY A 70 -8.43 4.39 16.60
N GLU A 71 -7.47 4.95 15.86
CA GLU A 71 -6.59 6.04 16.28
C GLU A 71 -6.03 6.79 15.07
N GLU A 72 -5.31 7.89 15.32
CA GLU A 72 -4.74 8.73 14.25
C GLU A 72 -3.82 7.91 13.33
N PRO A 73 -4.13 7.84 12.02
CA PRO A 73 -3.36 7.01 11.11
C PRO A 73 -1.96 7.58 10.90
N ARG A 74 -1.01 6.67 10.69
CA ARG A 74 0.28 6.96 10.07
C ARG A 74 0.28 6.34 8.69
N ALA A 75 1.03 6.92 7.77
CA ALA A 75 1.07 6.47 6.39
C ALA A 75 2.49 6.13 5.92
N ILE A 76 2.57 5.14 5.04
CA ILE A 76 3.77 4.78 4.30
C ILE A 76 3.41 4.77 2.82
N TYR A 77 4.09 5.60 2.03
CA TYR A 77 3.94 5.57 0.57
C TYR A 77 4.87 4.52 -0.03
N VAL A 78 4.33 3.74 -0.96
CA VAL A 78 5.09 2.70 -1.66
C VAL A 78 4.83 2.83 -3.16
N SER A 79 5.89 3.02 -3.94
CA SER A 79 5.86 2.98 -5.40
C SER A 79 6.71 1.83 -5.92
N CYS A 80 6.13 0.99 -6.76
CA CYS A 80 6.70 -0.29 -7.17
C CYS A 80 7.03 -0.28 -8.67
N GLN A 81 8.17 -0.82 -9.07
CA GLN A 81 8.58 -0.86 -10.48
C GLN A 81 7.54 -1.44 -11.46
N SER A 82 6.75 -2.41 -11.00
CA SER A 82 5.72 -3.09 -11.79
C SER A 82 4.60 -3.61 -10.89
N MET A 83 3.53 -4.12 -11.50
CA MET A 83 2.45 -4.73 -10.72
C MET A 83 2.81 -6.07 -10.12
N ASP A 84 3.66 -6.85 -10.79
CA ASP A 84 4.21 -8.07 -10.20
C ASP A 84 5.09 -7.75 -9.00
N ALA A 85 5.90 -6.69 -9.09
CA ALA A 85 6.71 -6.20 -7.98
C ALA A 85 5.85 -5.78 -6.79
N ALA A 86 4.77 -5.04 -7.05
CA ALA A 86 3.84 -4.56 -6.03
C ALA A 86 3.15 -5.72 -5.31
N ARG A 87 2.52 -6.64 -6.07
CA ARG A 87 1.88 -7.83 -5.50
C ARG A 87 2.86 -8.64 -4.65
N THR A 88 4.08 -8.85 -5.15
CA THR A 88 5.10 -9.61 -4.42
C THR A 88 5.48 -8.97 -3.08
N LEU A 89 5.77 -7.66 -3.06
CA LEU A 89 6.15 -6.97 -1.83
C LEU A 89 4.98 -6.85 -0.86
N LEU A 90 3.81 -6.40 -1.34
CA LEU A 90 2.66 -6.16 -0.48
C LEU A 90 2.11 -7.46 0.11
N THR A 91 2.04 -8.55 -0.66
CA THR A 91 1.63 -9.85 -0.13
C THR A 91 2.66 -10.45 0.83
N PHE A 92 3.95 -10.13 0.69
CA PHE A 92 4.97 -10.54 1.65
C PHE A 92 4.82 -9.78 2.97
N THR A 93 4.72 -8.45 2.90
CA THR A 93 4.71 -7.58 4.07
C THR A 93 3.38 -7.64 4.83
N LEU A 94 2.24 -7.45 4.14
CA LEU A 94 0.96 -7.13 4.78
C LEU A 94 0.30 -8.30 5.51
N ARG A 95 0.70 -9.55 5.26
CA ARG A 95 0.12 -10.74 5.93
C ARG A 95 0.26 -10.74 7.45
N ASN A 96 1.24 -10.02 7.97
CA ASN A 96 1.59 -10.03 9.39
C ASN A 96 1.05 -8.81 10.14
N PHE A 97 0.35 -7.90 9.45
CA PHE A 97 -0.02 -6.59 9.98
C PHE A 97 -1.50 -6.30 9.77
N SER A 98 -2.00 -5.32 10.53
CA SER A 98 -3.37 -4.81 10.38
C SER A 98 -3.34 -3.34 9.99
N GLY A 99 -4.29 -2.94 9.15
CA GLY A 99 -4.37 -1.58 8.61
C GLY A 99 -5.11 -1.54 7.28
N LEU A 100 -5.09 -0.37 6.67
CA LEU A 100 -5.75 -0.04 5.43
C LEU A 100 -4.73 0.18 4.33
N ILE A 101 -5.06 -0.25 3.12
CA ILE A 101 -4.32 0.09 1.91
C ILE A 101 -5.20 0.93 1.01
N ASP A 102 -4.74 2.15 0.71
CA ASP A 102 -5.23 2.93 -0.41
C ASP A 102 -4.47 2.49 -1.67
N THR A 103 -5.20 2.07 -2.67
CA THR A 103 -4.67 1.68 -3.99
C THR A 103 -4.09 2.85 -4.80
N ASN A 104 -4.19 4.07 -4.29
CA ASN A 104 -3.98 5.35 -4.96
C ASN A 104 -4.83 5.52 -6.23
N HIS A 105 -5.96 4.79 -6.27
CA HIS A 105 -6.84 4.65 -7.43
C HIS A 105 -8.32 4.50 -7.03
N GLY A 106 -8.69 4.99 -5.84
CA GLY A 106 -10.10 5.12 -5.41
C GLY A 106 -10.57 4.07 -4.40
N ASP A 107 -9.85 2.96 -4.26
CA ASP A 107 -10.17 1.92 -3.28
C ASP A 107 -9.30 2.03 -2.02
N VAL A 108 -9.96 2.04 -0.86
CA VAL A 108 -9.34 1.94 0.48
C VAL A 108 -9.91 0.74 1.24
N ILE A 109 -9.13 -0.34 1.32
CA ILE A 109 -9.57 -1.63 1.89
C ILE A 109 -8.62 -2.14 2.97
N GLU A 110 -9.04 -3.15 3.73
CA GLU A 110 -8.18 -3.77 4.76
C GLU A 110 -7.00 -4.53 4.12
N PHE A 111 -5.84 -4.55 4.80
CA PHE A 111 -4.67 -5.31 4.35
C PHE A 111 -4.97 -6.79 4.07
N ALA A 112 -5.73 -7.44 4.96
CA ALA A 112 -6.11 -8.84 4.79
C ALA A 112 -6.97 -9.05 3.54
N GLU A 113 -7.94 -8.15 3.30
CA GLU A 113 -8.79 -8.20 2.12
C GLU A 113 -7.99 -7.99 0.83
N PHE A 114 -7.07 -7.02 0.83
CA PHE A 114 -6.18 -6.79 -0.32
C PHE A 114 -5.32 -8.01 -0.63
N VAL A 115 -4.71 -8.64 0.38
CA VAL A 115 -3.91 -9.85 0.19
C VAL A 115 -4.76 -10.98 -0.39
N ASP A 116 -5.95 -11.21 0.15
CA ASP A 116 -6.90 -12.20 -0.36
C ASP A 116 -7.28 -11.94 -1.84
N LEU A 117 -7.52 -10.68 -2.21
CA LEU A 117 -7.85 -10.29 -3.59
C LEU A 117 -6.67 -10.53 -4.54
N VAL A 118 -5.45 -10.19 -4.13
CA VAL A 118 -4.24 -10.45 -4.93
C VAL A 118 -4.04 -11.96 -5.14
N GLU A 119 -4.28 -12.79 -4.12
CA GLU A 119 -4.19 -14.25 -4.24
C GLU A 119 -5.26 -14.83 -5.17
N LYS A 120 -6.52 -14.34 -5.05
CA LYS A 120 -7.64 -14.80 -5.87
C LYS A 120 -7.54 -14.31 -7.31
N HIS A 121 -6.99 -13.12 -7.52
CA HIS A 121 -6.86 -12.46 -8.83
C HIS A 121 -5.40 -12.06 -9.11
N PRO A 122 -4.50 -13.01 -9.45
CA PRO A 122 -3.08 -12.74 -9.66
C PRO A 122 -2.75 -11.73 -10.78
N GLN A 123 -3.72 -11.46 -11.66
CA GLN A 123 -3.59 -10.50 -12.76
C GLN A 123 -4.19 -9.11 -12.45
N TRP A 124 -4.73 -8.91 -11.24
CA TRP A 124 -5.39 -7.66 -10.87
C TRP A 124 -4.42 -6.47 -10.93
N ASP A 125 -4.75 -5.49 -11.76
CA ASP A 125 -4.10 -4.18 -11.82
C ASP A 125 -5.10 -3.15 -11.28
N TRP A 126 -4.94 -2.74 -10.02
CA TRP A 126 -5.86 -1.80 -9.35
C TRP A 126 -5.90 -0.41 -9.98
N ARG A 127 -5.01 -0.11 -10.93
CA ARG A 127 -5.07 1.12 -11.71
C ARG A 127 -6.12 1.05 -12.83
N ARG A 128 -6.73 -0.12 -13.04
CA ARG A 128 -7.63 -0.42 -14.17
C ARG A 128 -8.93 -1.09 -13.76
N THR A 129 -8.95 -1.76 -12.62
CA THR A 129 -10.10 -2.52 -12.15
C THR A 129 -10.24 -2.29 -10.67
N GLU A 130 -11.37 -1.73 -10.27
CA GLU A 130 -11.68 -1.43 -8.87
C GLU A 130 -12.03 -2.72 -8.11
N VAL A 131 -11.94 -2.67 -6.78
CA VAL A 131 -12.27 -3.81 -5.90
C VAL A 131 -13.71 -4.27 -6.10
N ALA A 132 -14.65 -3.34 -6.29
CA ALA A 132 -16.06 -3.65 -6.50
C ALA A 132 -16.30 -4.54 -7.75
N GLU A 133 -15.52 -4.33 -8.81
CA GLU A 133 -15.60 -5.14 -10.04
C GLU A 133 -15.09 -6.57 -9.82
N LEU A 134 -14.04 -6.75 -9.00
CA LEU A 134 -13.50 -8.07 -8.67
C LEU A 134 -14.44 -8.91 -7.81
N LEU A 135 -15.13 -8.25 -6.88
CA LEU A 135 -16.06 -8.89 -5.95
C LEU A 135 -17.42 -9.19 -6.60
N GLY A 136 -17.62 -8.83 -7.87
CA GLY A 136 -18.82 -9.13 -8.65
C GLY A 136 -19.99 -8.16 -8.42
N GLY A 137 -19.72 -6.87 -8.17
CA GLY A 137 -20.78 -5.85 -8.08
C GLY A 137 -21.53 -5.63 -9.41
N PRO A 138 -22.82 -5.24 -9.32
CA PRO A 138 -23.94 -6.14 -9.61
C PRO A 138 -23.89 -6.73 -11.03
N GLY A 139 -24.24 -8.00 -11.15
CA GLY A 139 -24.51 -8.60 -12.45
C GLY A 139 -25.71 -7.93 -13.12
N ASP A 140 -25.46 -7.03 -14.07
CA ASP A 140 -26.41 -6.62 -15.09
C ASP A 140 -25.98 -7.20 -16.45
N ALA A 141 -26.48 -8.42 -16.73
CA ALA A 141 -26.83 -8.90 -18.09
C ALA A 141 -27.67 -10.19 -17.99
#